data_AF-A0AA39NP04-F1
#
_entry.id   AF-A0AA39NP04-F1
#
_cell.length_a   1.000
_cell.length_b   1.000
_cell.length_c   1.000
_cell.angle_alpha   90.00
_cell.angle_beta   90.00
_cell.angle_gamma   90.00
#
_symmetry.space_group_name_H-M   'P 1'
#
loop_
_entity.id
_entity.type
_entity.pdbx_description
1 polymer ?
#
loop_
_entity_poly.entity_id
_entity_poly.type
_entity_poly.pdbx_seq_one_letter_code
_entity_poly.pdbx_strand_id
1 'polypeptide(L)'
;MTRTARATFPKAVLKDRSESRSGFDKSLRKNGGGQHNWGRLADEREHEYAAMDDEALELQEEFEEAAEDNASVSAASDSTTESKPAPARASSMSEEEIEIAKQFRKKALKGEVDLAAIARTSSAVSTSPPTYKTVQVAA
;
A
#
# COMPACT_ATOMS: atom_id res chain seq x y z
N MET A 1 -17.92 -24.26 6.03
CA MET A 1 -19.19 -24.00 5.34
C MET A 1 -19.95 -25.31 5.20
N THR A 2 -21.12 -25.44 5.79
CA THR A 2 -21.94 -26.67 5.72
C THR A 2 -23.08 -26.48 4.71
N ARG A 3 -23.24 -27.43 3.77
CA ARG A 3 -24.37 -27.44 2.81
C ARG A 3 -25.64 -27.81 3.59
N THR A 4 -26.68 -26.98 3.51
CA THR A 4 -27.99 -27.25 4.14
C THR A 4 -28.89 -28.07 3.22
N ALA A 5 -29.96 -28.67 3.75
CA ALA A 5 -30.96 -29.39 2.94
C ALA A 5 -31.63 -28.54 1.84
N ARG A 6 -31.53 -27.20 1.90
CA ARG A 6 -31.98 -26.30 0.82
C ARG A 6 -30.98 -26.20 -0.33
N ALA A 7 -29.70 -26.48 -0.07
CA ALA A 7 -28.65 -26.47 -1.09
C ALA A 7 -28.77 -27.66 -2.05
N THR A 8 -29.46 -28.74 -1.66
CA THR A 8 -29.72 -29.91 -2.51
C THR A 8 -30.92 -29.74 -3.44
N PHE A 9 -31.67 -28.62 -3.34
CA PHE A 9 -32.81 -28.38 -4.21
C PHE A 9 -32.35 -28.16 -5.66
N PRO A 10 -33.03 -28.70 -6.70
CA PRO A 10 -32.52 -28.68 -8.07
C PRO A 10 -32.19 -27.29 -8.60
N LYS A 11 -33.04 -26.29 -8.31
CA LYS A 11 -32.77 -24.89 -8.69
C LYS A 11 -31.59 -24.27 -7.95
N ALA A 12 -31.32 -24.72 -6.72
CA ALA A 12 -30.17 -24.27 -5.95
C ALA A 12 -28.88 -24.85 -6.55
N VAL A 13 -28.88 -26.15 -6.89
CA VAL A 13 -27.75 -26.83 -7.56
C VAL A 13 -27.41 -26.18 -8.90
N LEU A 14 -28.42 -25.87 -9.74
CA LEU A 14 -28.21 -25.20 -11.04
C LEU A 14 -27.57 -23.79 -10.93
N LYS A 15 -27.75 -23.13 -9.78
CA LYS A 15 -27.20 -21.81 -9.49
C LYS A 15 -25.99 -21.87 -8.56
N ASP A 16 -25.60 -23.06 -8.11
CA ASP A 16 -24.48 -23.25 -7.21
C ASP A 16 -23.18 -22.87 -7.94
N ARG A 17 -22.44 -21.92 -7.36
CA ARG A 17 -21.18 -21.44 -7.92
C ARG A 17 -20.03 -22.41 -7.64
N SER A 18 -20.19 -23.32 -6.67
CA SER A 18 -19.19 -24.35 -6.40
C SER A 18 -19.17 -25.40 -7.51
N GLU A 19 -20.34 -25.81 -8.01
CA GLU A 19 -20.45 -26.77 -9.11
C GLU A 19 -20.13 -26.15 -10.47
N SER A 20 -19.40 -26.89 -11.31
CA SER A 20 -19.02 -26.44 -12.65
C SER A 20 -20.15 -26.59 -13.64
N ARG A 21 -20.49 -25.51 -14.36
CA ARG A 21 -21.52 -25.56 -15.41
C ARG A 21 -21.07 -26.34 -16.64
N SER A 22 -19.75 -26.44 -16.87
CA SER A 22 -19.17 -27.14 -18.02
C SER A 22 -18.75 -28.57 -17.71
N GLY A 23 -18.90 -29.03 -16.46
CA GLY A 23 -18.43 -30.35 -16.02
C GLY A 23 -16.91 -30.50 -15.91
N PHE A 24 -16.14 -29.47 -16.27
CA PHE A 24 -14.70 -29.44 -16.04
C PHE A 24 -14.39 -29.08 -14.60
N ASP A 25 -13.36 -29.72 -14.05
CA ASP A 25 -12.81 -29.39 -12.75
C ASP A 25 -12.32 -27.92 -12.72
N LYS A 26 -12.61 -27.24 -11.60
CA LYS A 26 -12.24 -25.85 -11.35
C LYS A 26 -10.96 -25.70 -10.53
N SER A 27 -10.37 -26.80 -10.05
CA SER A 27 -9.21 -26.79 -9.15
C SER A 27 -8.11 -25.85 -9.65
N LEU A 28 -7.40 -26.19 -10.73
CA LEU A 28 -6.45 -25.30 -11.40
C LEU A 28 -6.41 -25.58 -12.91
N ARG A 29 -6.73 -24.57 -13.73
CA ARG A 29 -6.52 -24.68 -15.18
C ARG A 29 -5.03 -24.66 -15.49
N LYS A 30 -4.56 -25.65 -16.26
CA LYS A 30 -3.16 -25.74 -16.75
C LYS A 30 -2.10 -25.70 -15.64
N ASN A 31 -2.45 -26.17 -14.44
CA ASN A 31 -1.62 -26.15 -13.24
C ASN A 31 -1.14 -24.74 -12.83
N GLY A 32 -1.95 -23.71 -13.08
CA GLY A 32 -1.57 -22.32 -12.78
C GLY A 32 -0.70 -21.67 -13.84
N GLY A 33 -0.33 -22.37 -14.93
CA GLY A 33 0.50 -21.81 -15.99
C GLY A 33 -0.25 -20.99 -17.02
N GLY A 34 0.42 -19.98 -17.58
CA GLY A 34 -0.08 -19.09 -18.63
C GLY A 34 -0.24 -17.64 -18.16
N GLN A 35 -0.27 -16.72 -19.12
CA GLN A 35 -0.20 -15.27 -18.90
C GLN A 35 -1.23 -14.69 -17.90
N HIS A 36 -2.43 -15.27 -17.83
CA HIS A 36 -3.51 -14.79 -16.94
C HIS A 36 -3.76 -15.72 -15.74
N ASN A 37 -2.86 -16.67 -15.50
CA ASN A 37 -2.91 -17.52 -14.32
C ASN A 37 -1.83 -17.06 -13.32
N TRP A 38 -1.82 -17.69 -12.15
CA TRP A 38 -1.01 -17.25 -11.00
C TRP A 38 0.42 -17.81 -11.01
N GLY A 39 0.87 -18.38 -12.12
CA GLY A 39 2.16 -19.07 -12.20
C GLY A 39 2.06 -20.55 -11.82
N ARG A 40 3.08 -21.32 -12.23
CA ARG A 40 3.22 -22.73 -11.87
C ARG A 40 4.25 -22.85 -10.75
N LEU A 41 3.98 -23.73 -9.79
CA LEU A 41 4.94 -24.07 -8.74
C LEU A 41 6.27 -24.65 -9.26
N ALA A 42 6.27 -25.24 -10.46
CA ALA A 42 7.50 -25.75 -11.08
C ALA A 42 8.42 -24.60 -11.56
N ASP A 43 7.84 -23.46 -11.90
CA ASP A 43 8.53 -22.31 -12.49
C ASP A 43 8.95 -21.30 -11.40
N GLU A 44 8.57 -21.53 -10.14
CA GLU A 44 8.79 -20.63 -9.00
C GLU A 44 10.24 -20.18 -8.87
N ARG A 45 11.18 -21.12 -8.95
CA ARG A 45 12.62 -20.81 -8.85
C ARG A 45 13.09 -19.86 -9.95
N GLU A 46 12.60 -20.04 -11.18
CA GLU A 46 12.97 -19.18 -12.31
C GLU A 46 12.41 -17.77 -12.12
N HIS A 47 11.17 -17.66 -11.64
CA HIS A 47 10.57 -16.37 -11.29
C HIS A 47 11.31 -15.66 -10.15
N GLU A 48 11.78 -16.38 -9.13
CA GLU A 48 12.59 -15.82 -8.05
C GLU A 48 13.91 -15.23 -8.57
N TYR A 49 14.63 -15.96 -9.43
CA TYR A 49 15.89 -15.46 -10.01
C TYR A 49 15.66 -14.28 -10.95
N ALA A 50 14.65 -14.36 -11.83
CA ALA A 50 14.33 -13.26 -12.73
C ALA A 50 13.96 -11.98 -11.97
N ALA A 51 13.20 -12.11 -10.87
CA ALA A 51 12.85 -10.96 -10.03
C ALA A 51 14.09 -10.33 -9.35
N MET A 52 15.08 -11.14 -8.94
CA MET A 52 16.34 -10.61 -8.41
C MET A 52 17.15 -9.87 -9.47
N ASP A 53 17.17 -10.39 -10.70
CA ASP A 53 17.87 -9.75 -11.81
C ASP A 53 17.18 -8.42 -12.20
N ASP A 54 15.84 -8.40 -12.23
CA ASP A 54 15.05 -7.19 -12.48
C ASP A 54 15.30 -6.12 -11.40
N GLU A 55 15.27 -6.49 -10.10
CA GLU A 55 15.58 -5.58 -8.98
C GLU A 55 17.00 -5.01 -9.08
N ALA A 56 17.98 -5.85 -9.45
CA ALA A 56 19.36 -5.41 -9.62
C ALA A 56 19.51 -4.40 -10.76
N LEU A 57 18.76 -4.58 -11.84
CA LEU A 57 18.76 -3.69 -12.98
C LEU A 57 18.09 -2.36 -12.63
N GLU A 58 16.93 -2.38 -11.98
CA GLU A 58 16.24 -1.16 -11.50
C GLU A 58 17.13 -0.33 -10.55
N LEU A 59 17.87 -0.98 -9.65
CA LEU A 59 18.78 -0.29 -8.73
C LEU A 59 20.01 0.32 -9.44
N GLN A 60 20.53 -0.36 -10.46
CA GLN A 60 21.60 0.17 -11.29
C GLN A 60 21.12 1.39 -12.09
N GLU A 61 19.93 1.33 -12.68
CA GLU A 61 19.32 2.45 -13.40
C GLU A 61 19.09 3.65 -12.46
N GLU A 62 18.58 3.43 -11.25
CA GLU A 62 18.42 4.51 -10.26
C GLU A 62 19.76 5.16 -9.86
N PHE A 63 20.83 4.36 -9.74
CA PHE A 63 22.16 4.88 -9.42
C PHE A 63 22.74 5.71 -10.58
N GLU A 64 22.54 5.25 -11.83
CA GLU A 64 22.97 5.99 -13.02
C GLU A 64 22.18 7.29 -13.18
N GLU A 65 20.85 7.27 -13.03
CA GLU A 65 20.00 8.47 -13.07
C GLU A 65 20.42 9.48 -11.99
N ALA A 66 20.68 9.03 -10.76
CA ALA A 66 21.18 9.89 -9.68
C ALA A 66 22.57 10.49 -9.95
N ALA A 67 23.44 9.77 -10.68
CA ALA A 67 24.76 10.26 -11.08
C ALA A 67 24.65 11.30 -12.20
N GLU A 68 23.76 11.10 -13.16
CA GLU A 68 23.47 12.04 -14.24
C GLU A 68 22.85 13.35 -13.73
N ASP A 69 21.91 13.26 -12.78
CA ASP A 69 21.34 14.42 -12.09
C ASP A 69 22.42 15.23 -11.35
N ASN A 70 23.36 14.56 -10.67
CA ASN A 70 24.48 15.22 -9.98
C ASN A 70 25.51 15.87 -10.94
N ALA A 71 25.69 15.30 -12.12
CA ALA A 71 26.57 15.86 -13.14
C ALA A 71 25.96 17.12 -13.80
N SER A 72 24.63 17.16 -13.97
CA SER A 72 23.92 18.32 -14.53
C SER A 72 23.90 19.53 -13.59
N VAL A 73 23.79 19.32 -12.26
CA VAL A 73 23.82 20.41 -11.27
C VAL A 73 25.22 21.00 -11.07
N SER A 74 26.28 20.25 -11.39
CA SER A 74 27.67 20.70 -11.27
C SER A 74 28.11 21.67 -12.39
N ALA A 75 27.37 21.74 -13.49
CA ALA A 75 27.61 22.70 -14.57
C ALA A 75 26.82 24.02 -14.41
N ALA A 76 25.88 24.09 -13.46
CA ALA A 76 24.92 25.19 -13.35
C ALA A 76 24.88 25.92 -12.00
N SER A 77 25.78 25.62 -11.05
CA SER A 77 25.68 26.15 -9.68
C SER A 77 26.93 26.89 -9.20
N ASP A 78 27.29 27.97 -9.91
CA ASP A 78 27.73 29.20 -9.25
C ASP A 78 26.48 29.88 -8.66
N SER A 79 26.11 29.52 -7.43
CA SER A 79 25.37 30.34 -6.46
C SER A 79 24.72 29.48 -5.38
N THR A 80 25.16 29.72 -4.15
CA THR A 80 24.42 29.53 -2.89
C THR A 80 23.91 28.11 -2.55
N THR A 81 24.73 27.40 -1.77
CA THR A 81 24.37 26.53 -0.63
C THR A 81 22.88 26.43 -0.27
N GLU A 82 22.27 25.24 -0.44
CA GLU A 82 21.25 24.70 0.47
C GLU A 82 21.28 23.17 0.41
N SER A 83 21.89 22.54 1.41
CA SER A 83 21.85 21.09 1.62
C SER A 83 20.43 20.66 2.00
N LYS A 84 19.85 19.73 1.23
CA LYS A 84 18.55 19.09 1.52
C LYS A 84 18.53 18.53 2.96
N PRO A 85 17.70 19.05 3.89
CA PRO A 85 17.70 18.55 5.25
C PRO A 85 17.02 17.18 5.33
N ALA A 86 17.63 16.26 6.09
CA ALA A 86 17.01 14.99 6.47
C ALA A 86 15.64 15.24 7.13
N PRO A 87 14.65 14.33 6.98
CA PRO A 87 13.34 14.51 7.60
C PRO A 87 13.50 14.47 9.14
N ALA A 88 13.53 15.65 9.76
CA ALA A 88 13.54 15.79 11.20
C ALA A 88 12.28 15.13 11.78
N ARG A 89 12.46 14.18 12.71
CA ARG A 89 11.37 13.63 13.52
C ARG A 89 10.61 14.78 14.17
N ALA A 90 9.33 14.90 13.84
CA ALA A 90 8.40 15.94 14.31
C ALA A 90 8.00 15.78 15.80
N SER A 91 8.93 15.51 16.71
CA SER A 91 8.64 15.14 18.10
C SER A 91 8.88 16.26 19.13
N SER A 92 8.84 17.54 18.74
CA SER A 92 8.83 18.64 19.71
C SER A 92 8.00 19.84 19.23
N MET A 93 6.73 19.62 18.88
CA MET A 93 5.77 20.72 18.79
C MET A 93 5.32 21.08 20.21
N SER A 94 5.25 22.37 20.53
CA SER A 94 4.73 22.83 21.82
C SER A 94 3.22 22.58 21.91
N GLU A 95 2.68 22.46 23.13
CA GLU A 95 1.23 22.24 23.34
C GLU A 95 0.38 23.33 22.65
N GLU A 96 0.88 24.58 22.65
CA GLU A 96 0.26 25.72 21.99
C GLU A 96 0.16 25.55 20.47
N GLU A 97 1.23 25.06 19.83
CA GLU A 97 1.27 24.78 18.39
C GLU A 97 0.31 23.63 18.00
N ILE A 98 0.17 22.63 18.88
CA ILE A 98 -0.75 21.51 18.69
C ILE A 98 -2.21 21.99 18.71
N GLU A 99 -2.56 22.91 19.62
CA GLU A 99 -3.90 23.48 19.69
C GLU A 99 -4.25 24.33 18.46
N ILE A 100 -3.32 25.16 18.01
CA ILE A 100 -3.47 25.99 16.79
C ILE A 100 -3.65 25.09 15.56
N ALA A 101 -2.85 24.03 15.44
CA ALA A 101 -2.96 23.05 14.35
C ALA A 101 -4.31 22.32 14.36
N LYS A 102 -4.82 21.95 15.54
CA LYS A 102 -6.16 21.36 15.70
C LYS A 102 -7.27 22.34 15.29
N GLN A 103 -7.16 23.62 15.66
CA GLN A 103 -8.14 24.63 15.28
C GLN A 103 -8.15 24.92 13.78
N PHE A 104 -6.96 24.97 13.15
CA PHE A 104 -6.82 25.14 11.70
C PHE A 104 -7.53 24.01 10.95
N ARG A 105 -7.30 22.75 11.33
CA ARG A 105 -7.95 21.58 10.71
C ARG A 105 -9.46 21.53 10.91
N LYS A 106 -9.95 21.93 12.08
CA LYS A 106 -11.40 22.02 12.35
C LYS A 106 -12.09 23.05 11.45
N LYS A 107 -11.37 24.11 11.05
CA LYS A 107 -11.90 25.19 10.19
C LYS A 107 -11.63 24.96 8.70
N ALA A 108 -10.60 24.19 8.35
CA ALA A 108 -10.21 23.89 6.96
C ALA A 108 -11.32 23.20 6.15
N LEU A 109 -12.22 22.44 6.79
CA LEU A 109 -13.33 21.78 6.10
C LEU A 109 -14.45 22.74 5.62
N LYS A 110 -14.41 24.03 5.99
CA LYS A 110 -15.47 25.01 5.69
C LYS A 110 -15.10 26.01 4.58
N GLY A 111 -13.99 25.83 3.86
CA GLY A 111 -13.54 26.77 2.82
C GLY A 111 -12.55 26.18 1.83
N GLU A 112 -11.80 27.05 1.15
CA GLU A 112 -10.69 26.67 0.26
C GLU A 112 -9.58 26.00 1.06
N VAL A 113 -9.18 24.81 0.62
CA VAL A 113 -8.34 23.89 1.39
C VAL A 113 -6.90 23.99 0.91
N ASP A 114 -6.04 24.61 1.72
CA ASP A 114 -4.60 24.60 1.49
C ASP A 114 -3.99 23.24 1.92
N LEU A 115 -3.65 22.43 0.94
CA LEU A 115 -3.03 21.11 1.14
C LEU A 115 -1.66 21.21 1.81
N ALA A 116 -0.90 22.28 1.56
CA ALA A 116 0.41 22.47 2.17
C ALA A 116 0.29 22.73 3.67
N ALA A 117 -0.71 23.50 4.09
CA ALA A 117 -1.00 23.73 5.51
C ALA A 117 -1.52 22.46 6.22
N ILE A 118 -2.26 21.58 5.51
CA ILE A 118 -2.65 20.27 6.04
C ILE A 118 -1.43 19.38 6.27
N ALA A 119 -0.48 19.34 5.33
CA ALA A 119 0.73 18.54 5.46
C ALA A 119 1.56 18.97 6.68
N ARG A 120 1.72 20.29 6.89
CA ARG A 120 2.44 20.85 8.06
C ARG A 120 1.79 20.52 9.40
N THR A 121 0.46 20.37 9.44
CA THR A 121 -0.30 20.09 10.67
C THR A 121 -0.57 18.59 10.91
N SER A 122 -0.07 17.70 10.04
CA SER A 122 -0.31 16.24 10.05
C SER A 122 0.05 15.54 11.34
N SER A 123 1.18 15.90 11.92
CA SER A 123 1.69 15.36 13.17
C SER A 123 0.76 15.60 14.37
N ALA A 124 -0.01 16.70 14.40
CA ALA A 124 -0.84 17.09 15.55
C ALA A 124 -2.08 16.20 15.79
N VAL A 125 -2.44 15.32 14.83
CA VAL A 125 -3.62 14.43 14.91
C VAL A 125 -3.24 12.95 14.74
N SER A 126 -1.94 12.63 14.73
CA SER A 126 -1.47 11.25 14.64
C SER A 126 -1.68 10.54 15.98
N THR A 127 -2.89 10.01 16.19
CA THR A 127 -3.22 9.15 17.34
C THR A 127 -3.45 7.73 16.84
N SER A 128 -2.80 6.75 17.46
CA SER A 128 -3.07 5.34 17.17
C SER A 128 -4.52 4.97 17.54
N PRO A 129 -5.13 4.00 16.85
CA PRO A 129 -6.48 3.54 17.17
C PRO A 129 -6.57 3.08 18.64
N PRO A 130 -7.68 3.38 19.35
CA PRO A 130 -7.86 2.91 20.71
C PRO A 130 -7.89 1.38 20.73
N THR A 131 -7.00 0.78 21.51
CA THR A 131 -7.02 -0.66 21.79
C THR A 131 -8.30 -0.99 22.55
N TYR A 132 -9.21 -1.72 21.92
CA TYR A 132 -10.46 -2.15 22.56
C TYR A 132 -10.13 -3.07 23.74
N LYS A 133 -10.67 -2.75 24.92
CA LYS A 133 -10.59 -3.64 26.09
C LYS A 133 -11.45 -4.87 25.79
N THR A 134 -10.85 -6.05 25.88
CA THR A 134 -11.54 -7.34 25.77
C THR A 134 -12.65 -7.42 26.82
N VAL A 135 -13.89 -7.49 26.36
CA VAL A 135 -15.05 -7.71 27.23
C VAL A 135 -15.03 -9.16 27.68
N GLN A 136 -14.69 -9.41 28.95
CA GLN A 136 -14.86 -10.72 29.56
C GLN A 136 -16.35 -11.00 29.76
N VAL A 137 -16.86 -11.99 29.03
CA VAL A 137 -18.21 -12.55 29.24
C VAL A 137 -18.12 -13.50 30.44
N ALA A 138 -18.76 -13.12 31.55
CA ALA A 138 -18.93 -13.99 32.71
C ALA A 138 -19.99 -15.08 32.41
N ALA A 139 -19.73 -16.26 32.95
CA ALA A 139 -20.45 -17.52 32.74
C ALA A 139 -21.91 -17.51 33.20
#